data_AF-A0A4Q1ESW4-F1
#
_entry.id   AF-A0A4Q1ESW4-F1
#
_cell.length_a   1.000
_cell.length_b   1.000
_cell.length_c   1.000
_cell.angle_alpha   90.00
_cell.angle_beta   90.00
_cell.angle_gamma   90.00
#
_symmetry.space_group_name_H-M   'P 1'
#
loop_
_entity.id
_entity.type
_entity.pdbx_description
1 polymer ?
#
loop_
_entity_poly.entity_id
_entity_poly.type
_entity_poly.pdbx_seq_one_letter_code
_entity_poly.pdbx_strand_id
1 'polypeptide(L)'
;MDSEYKAEYKIEQEFSEHYPSSTIAFTAYDHNSMYEFDFRNYDHILVFVGEYCGDLIHLKYQFFPLYKTADGRWATPVKPKAEQIYQLDQYTPSKIEFDQSVNFELSNDLSQEQIAQLRKYKFPEKYYDIKDHKAIPIMGRYAEDLVKIWKEIYEKNKE
;
A
#
# COMPACT_ATOMS: atom_id res chain seq x y z
N MET A 1 1.70 21.29 -10.76
CA MET A 1 3.15 21.42 -10.50
C MET A 1 3.46 20.43 -9.40
N ASP A 2 4.38 19.50 -9.64
CA ASP A 2 4.76 18.50 -8.63
C ASP A 2 5.60 19.17 -7.54
N SER A 3 5.41 18.76 -6.28
CA SER A 3 6.28 19.10 -5.17
C SER A 3 7.36 18.04 -5.01
N GLU A 4 8.61 18.47 -4.85
CA GLU A 4 9.73 17.60 -4.49
C GLU A 4 9.72 17.28 -2.98
N TYR A 5 9.99 16.02 -2.65
CA TYR A 5 10.16 15.57 -1.28
C TYR A 5 11.36 14.62 -1.19
N LYS A 6 12.29 14.88 -0.28
CA LYS A 6 13.41 13.99 0.03
C LYS A 6 13.03 13.08 1.18
N ALA A 7 12.90 11.80 0.87
CA ALA A 7 12.52 10.77 1.82
C ALA A 7 13.77 10.03 2.32
N GLU A 8 13.76 9.66 3.60
CA GLU A 8 14.75 8.77 4.19
C GLU A 8 14.01 7.74 5.07
N TYR A 9 14.25 6.46 4.82
CA TYR A 9 13.60 5.35 5.52
C TYR A 9 14.62 4.30 5.94
N LYS A 10 14.36 3.63 7.06
CA LYS A 10 15.06 2.40 7.45
C LYS A 10 14.55 1.24 6.60
N ILE A 11 15.46 0.39 6.13
CA ILE A 11 15.14 -0.84 5.42
C ILE A 11 14.85 -1.94 6.44
N GLU A 12 13.60 -2.40 6.48
CA GLU A 12 13.19 -3.54 7.31
C GLU A 12 13.34 -4.88 6.57
N GLN A 13 13.11 -4.89 5.25
CA GLN A 13 13.20 -6.08 4.41
C GLN A 13 13.52 -5.70 2.97
N GLU A 14 14.40 -6.48 2.34
CA GLU A 14 14.77 -6.34 0.93
C GLU A 14 14.09 -7.42 0.09
N PHE A 15 13.53 -7.03 -1.07
CA PHE A 15 12.87 -7.96 -2.01
C PHE A 15 13.56 -8.00 -3.38
N SER A 16 14.68 -7.28 -3.52
CA SER A 16 15.46 -7.12 -4.74
C SER A 16 16.94 -7.37 -4.45
N GLU A 17 17.81 -6.84 -5.32
CA GLU A 17 19.24 -6.78 -5.04
C GLU A 17 19.50 -6.08 -3.70
N HIS A 18 20.54 -6.55 -3.02
CA HIS A 18 20.94 -6.05 -1.72
C HIS A 18 21.41 -4.58 -1.82
N TYR A 19 20.90 -3.74 -0.92
CA TYR A 19 21.29 -2.35 -0.77
C TYR A 19 22.35 -2.23 0.34
N PRO A 20 23.47 -1.53 0.10
CA PRO A 20 24.62 -1.55 1.00
C PRO A 20 24.41 -0.84 2.34
N SER A 21 23.30 -0.11 2.52
CA SER A 21 22.97 0.64 3.73
C SER A 21 21.71 0.09 4.38
N SER A 22 21.60 0.21 5.70
CA SER A 22 20.37 -0.07 6.45
C SER A 22 19.29 1.01 6.29
N THR A 23 19.62 2.12 5.64
CA THR A 23 18.70 3.21 5.33
C THR A 23 18.77 3.54 3.84
N ILE A 24 17.65 3.93 3.27
CA ILE A 24 17.54 4.36 1.87
C ILE A 24 17.03 5.79 1.82
N ALA A 25 17.71 6.63 1.03
CA ALA A 25 17.30 7.98 0.73
C ALA A 25 16.90 8.08 -0.75
N PHE A 26 15.76 8.71 -1.03
CA PHE A 26 15.27 8.89 -2.39
C PHE A 26 14.45 10.18 -2.53
N THR A 27 14.39 10.69 -3.74
CA THR A 27 13.56 11.86 -4.08
C THR A 27 12.23 11.39 -4.67
N ALA A 28 11.13 11.92 -4.14
CA ALA A 28 9.79 11.71 -4.65
C ALA A 28 9.19 13.01 -5.19
N TYR A 29 8.42 12.88 -6.26
CA TYR A 29 7.68 13.99 -6.85
C TYR A 29 6.18 13.67 -6.74
N ASP A 30 5.47 14.52 -5.99
CA ASP A 30 4.04 14.33 -5.73
C ASP A 30 3.21 15.46 -6.35
N HIS A 31 2.06 15.12 -6.93
CA HIS A 31 1.13 16.09 -7.50
C HIS A 31 -0.11 16.27 -6.60
N ASN A 32 0.11 16.68 -5.36
CA ASN A 32 -0.92 16.86 -4.33
C ASN A 32 -1.80 15.61 -4.16
N SER A 33 -1.16 14.47 -3.94
CA SER A 33 -1.87 13.22 -3.69
C SER A 33 -2.85 13.37 -2.53
N MET A 34 -4.04 12.79 -2.70
CA MET A 34 -4.95 12.65 -1.57
C MET A 34 -4.29 11.77 -0.50
N TYR A 35 -4.71 11.92 0.76
CA TYR A 35 -4.14 11.22 1.93
C TYR A 35 -3.78 9.74 1.66
N GLU A 36 -4.65 9.00 0.98
CA GLU A 36 -4.46 7.56 0.74
C GLU A 36 -3.36 7.22 -0.28
N PHE A 37 -3.00 8.17 -1.15
CA PHE A 37 -1.99 8.05 -2.21
C PHE A 37 -0.67 8.73 -1.85
N ASP A 38 -0.57 9.25 -0.63
CA ASP A 38 0.64 9.87 -0.12
C ASP A 38 1.32 8.89 0.84
N PHE A 39 2.47 8.36 0.41
CA PHE A 39 3.23 7.36 1.17
C PHE A 39 3.69 7.89 2.53
N ARG A 40 3.79 9.21 2.71
CA ARG A 40 4.23 9.86 3.96
C ARG A 40 3.26 9.64 5.11
N ASN A 41 2.02 9.23 4.82
CA ASN A 41 0.99 8.96 5.82
C ASN A 41 1.04 7.53 6.37
N TYR A 42 2.07 6.75 6.03
CA TYR A 42 2.20 5.35 6.43
C TYR A 42 3.58 5.09 7.03
N ASP A 43 3.61 4.37 8.15
CA ASP A 43 4.84 4.05 8.87
C ASP A 43 5.72 3.04 8.11
N HIS A 44 5.09 2.08 7.44
CA HIS A 44 5.76 1.04 6.67
C HIS A 44 5.21 1.02 5.25
N ILE A 45 6.11 1.07 4.27
CA ILE A 45 5.78 1.09 2.85
C ILE A 45 6.65 0.09 2.09
N LEU A 46 6.06 -0.57 1.10
CA LEU A 46 6.80 -1.14 -0.01
C LEU A 46 6.94 -0.03 -1.05
N VAL A 47 8.17 0.35 -1.37
CA VAL A 47 8.47 1.42 -2.34
C VAL A 47 9.33 0.88 -3.47
N PHE A 48 9.09 1.39 -4.69
CA PHE A 48 9.91 1.08 -5.86
C PHE A 48 10.69 2.33 -6.26
N VAL A 49 12.01 2.23 -6.26
CA VAL A 49 12.91 3.32 -6.64
C VAL A 49 13.75 2.92 -7.85
N GLY A 50 14.09 3.90 -8.68
CA GLY A 50 14.99 3.73 -9.82
C GLY A 50 16.11 4.77 -9.77
N GLU A 51 17.27 4.43 -10.31
CA GLU A 51 18.38 5.38 -10.44
C GLU A 51 18.17 6.29 -11.65
N TYR A 52 18.34 7.59 -11.44
CA TYR A 52 18.36 8.59 -12.49
C TYR A 52 19.45 9.63 -12.20
N CYS A 53 20.45 9.72 -13.09
CA CYS A 53 21.59 10.64 -12.94
C CYS A 53 22.34 10.53 -11.59
N GLY A 54 22.40 9.32 -11.02
CA GLY A 54 23.05 9.07 -9.72
C GLY A 54 22.16 9.31 -8.49
N ASP A 55 20.94 9.79 -8.68
CA ASP A 55 19.95 9.96 -7.62
C ASP A 55 18.93 8.81 -7.65
N LEU A 56 18.53 8.31 -6.47
CA LEU A 56 17.40 7.39 -6.36
C LEU A 56 16.10 8.18 -6.39
N ILE A 57 15.24 7.86 -7.36
CA ILE A 57 13.96 8.51 -7.57
C ILE A 57 12.83 7.50 -7.33
N HIS A 58 11.82 7.91 -6.55
CA HIS A 58 10.58 7.15 -6.39
C HIS A 58 9.85 7.05 -7.73
N LEU A 59 9.49 5.82 -8.12
CA LEU A 59 8.62 5.62 -9.28
C LEU A 59 7.22 6.14 -8.92
N LYS A 60 6.81 7.23 -9.59
CA LYS A 60 5.63 8.00 -9.22
C LYS A 60 4.39 7.11 -8.99
N TYR A 61 3.76 7.31 -7.84
CA TYR A 61 2.62 6.55 -7.32
C TYR A 61 2.85 5.06 -7.07
N GLN A 62 4.05 4.51 -7.29
CA GLN A 62 4.34 3.08 -7.08
C GLN A 62 4.75 2.84 -5.62
N PHE A 63 3.78 2.66 -4.74
CA PHE A 63 4.03 2.18 -3.39
C PHE A 63 2.82 1.43 -2.84
N PHE A 64 3.06 0.59 -1.82
CA PHE A 64 2.01 -0.09 -1.07
C PHE A 64 2.17 0.17 0.43
N PRO A 65 1.12 0.57 1.15
CA PRO A 65 1.18 0.63 2.60
C PRO A 65 1.22 -0.79 3.16
N LEU A 66 2.19 -1.07 4.02
CA LEU A 66 2.39 -2.39 4.61
C LEU A 66 1.98 -2.40 6.07
N TYR A 67 1.33 -3.49 6.45
CA TYR A 67 0.91 -3.77 7.81
C TYR A 67 1.40 -5.15 8.20
N LYS A 68 1.78 -5.28 9.47
CA LYS A 68 2.27 -6.55 9.99
C LYS A 68 1.12 -7.54 10.10
N THR A 69 1.38 -8.78 9.73
CA THR A 69 0.45 -9.90 9.88
C THR A 69 0.73 -10.65 11.17
N ALA A 70 -0.23 -11.46 11.62
CA ALA A 70 -0.11 -12.23 12.86
C ALA A 70 1.07 -13.22 12.84
N ASP A 71 1.48 -13.69 11.65
CA ASP A 71 2.65 -14.54 11.44
C ASP A 71 3.97 -13.76 11.28
N GLY A 72 3.94 -12.43 11.44
CA GLY A 72 5.11 -11.55 11.43
C GLY A 72 5.56 -11.06 10.05
N ARG A 73 4.84 -11.42 8.98
CA ARG A 73 5.09 -10.95 7.61
C ARG A 73 4.47 -9.56 7.36
N TRP A 74 4.69 -9.03 6.16
CA TRP A 74 4.14 -7.76 5.71
C TRP A 74 3.11 -7.95 4.61
N ALA A 75 1.97 -7.27 4.71
CA ALA A 75 0.91 -7.31 3.70
C ALA A 75 0.19 -5.97 3.56
N THR A 76 -0.40 -5.73 2.40
CA THR A 76 -1.37 -4.62 2.19
C THR A 76 -2.80 -5.17 2.21
N PRO A 77 -3.73 -4.54 2.95
CA PRO A 77 -5.16 -4.77 2.78
C PRO A 77 -5.63 -4.45 1.36
N VAL A 78 -6.64 -5.17 0.89
CA VAL A 78 -7.26 -4.90 -0.42
C VAL A 78 -8.02 -3.57 -0.36
N LYS A 79 -7.71 -2.60 -1.21
CA LYS A 79 -8.48 -1.34 -1.33
C LYS A 79 -9.05 -1.21 -2.75
N PRO A 80 -10.38 -1.26 -2.96
CA PRO A 80 -10.96 -1.36 -4.31
C PRO A 80 -10.45 -0.31 -5.31
N LYS A 81 -10.35 0.95 -4.89
CA LYS A 81 -9.84 2.04 -5.73
C LYS A 81 -8.35 1.90 -6.04
N ALA A 82 -7.57 1.45 -5.06
CA ALA A 82 -6.14 1.20 -5.24
C ALA A 82 -5.91 0.01 -6.18
N GLU A 83 -6.69 -1.06 -6.06
CA GLU A 83 -6.57 -2.24 -6.93
C GLU A 83 -6.71 -1.86 -8.40
N GLN A 84 -7.66 -0.98 -8.75
CA GLN A 84 -7.82 -0.49 -10.13
C GLN A 84 -6.62 0.33 -10.60
N ILE A 85 -6.13 1.25 -9.77
CA ILE A 85 -4.99 2.11 -10.11
C ILE A 85 -3.72 1.28 -10.34
N TYR A 86 -3.54 0.24 -9.53
CA TYR A 86 -2.39 -0.66 -9.60
C TYR A 86 -2.60 -1.89 -10.50
N GLN A 87 -3.76 -2.00 -11.16
CA GLN A 87 -4.15 -3.18 -11.97
C GLN A 87 -4.06 -4.51 -11.20
N LEU A 88 -4.26 -4.46 -9.88
CA LEU A 88 -4.19 -5.62 -8.99
C LEU A 88 -5.48 -6.43 -8.96
N ASP A 89 -6.58 -5.87 -9.46
CA ASP A 89 -7.89 -6.52 -9.53
C ASP A 89 -7.88 -7.81 -10.37
N GLN A 90 -6.88 -7.96 -11.26
CA GLN A 90 -6.63 -9.17 -12.05
C GLN A 90 -6.01 -10.32 -11.24
N TYR A 91 -5.44 -10.03 -10.08
CA TYR A 91 -4.77 -10.99 -9.22
C TYR A 91 -5.68 -11.37 -8.05
N THR A 92 -5.64 -12.60 -7.56
CA THR A 92 -6.51 -13.00 -6.43
C THR A 92 -5.85 -12.63 -5.10
N PRO A 93 -6.49 -11.86 -4.20
CA PRO A 93 -5.97 -11.60 -2.87
C PRO A 93 -6.09 -12.85 -1.98
N SER A 94 -5.24 -12.94 -0.96
CA SER A 94 -5.28 -14.03 0.01
C SER A 94 -6.03 -13.63 1.27
N LYS A 95 -6.59 -14.62 1.97
CA LYS A 95 -7.04 -14.42 3.35
C LYS A 95 -5.80 -14.20 4.22
N ILE A 96 -5.78 -13.08 4.94
CA ILE A 96 -4.65 -12.67 5.76
C ILE A 96 -5.17 -12.28 7.13
N GLU A 97 -4.56 -12.85 8.17
CA GLU A 97 -4.75 -12.42 9.54
C GLU A 97 -3.76 -11.29 9.82
N PHE A 98 -4.26 -10.06 9.78
CA PHE A 98 -3.48 -8.89 10.15
C PHE A 98 -3.29 -8.84 11.67
N ASP A 99 -2.21 -8.19 12.11
CA ASP A 99 -2.03 -7.89 13.53
C ASP A 99 -3.25 -7.14 14.08
N GLN A 100 -3.64 -7.41 15.33
CA GLN A 100 -4.86 -6.84 15.92
C GLN A 100 -4.84 -5.30 16.00
N SER A 101 -3.66 -4.70 15.97
CA SER A 101 -3.51 -3.23 15.89
C SER A 101 -3.95 -2.65 14.54
N VAL A 102 -4.06 -3.46 13.49
CA VAL A 102 -4.41 -3.02 12.15
C VAL A 102 -5.93 -2.90 12.02
N ASN A 103 -6.43 -1.69 12.28
CA ASN A 103 -7.83 -1.35 12.09
C ASN A 103 -7.99 0.10 11.62
N PHE A 104 -9.03 0.36 10.84
CA PHE A 104 -9.38 1.70 10.37
C PHE A 104 -10.60 2.20 11.14
N GLU A 105 -10.38 3.22 11.98
CA GLU A 105 -11.46 3.88 12.73
C GLU A 105 -12.46 4.53 11.77
N LEU A 106 -13.74 4.28 12.02
CA LEU A 106 -14.88 4.88 11.33
C LEU A 106 -15.51 5.90 12.28
N SER A 107 -16.08 6.97 11.72
CA SER A 107 -16.76 7.97 12.55
C SER A 107 -17.95 7.35 13.31
N ASN A 108 -18.13 7.77 14.57
CA ASN A 108 -19.24 7.32 15.41
C ASN A 108 -20.59 7.92 14.95
N ASP A 109 -20.56 8.99 14.17
CA ASP A 109 -21.76 9.74 13.74
C ASP A 109 -22.24 9.35 12.33
N LEU A 110 -21.80 8.19 11.82
CA LEU A 110 -22.17 7.74 10.48
C LEU A 110 -23.63 7.27 10.44
N SER A 111 -24.39 7.80 9.48
CA SER A 111 -25.71 7.29 9.14
C SER A 111 -25.63 5.89 8.53
N GLN A 112 -26.75 5.15 8.57
CA GLN A 112 -26.83 3.82 7.94
C GLN A 112 -26.49 3.86 6.44
N GLU A 113 -26.87 4.93 5.75
CA GLU A 113 -26.53 5.13 4.34
C GLU A 113 -25.02 5.32 4.15
N GLN A 114 -24.37 6.10 5.01
CA GLN A 114 -22.91 6.30 4.96
C GLN A 114 -22.15 5.01 5.25
N ILE A 115 -22.62 4.20 6.20
CA ILE A 115 -22.06 2.87 6.48
C ILE A 115 -22.20 1.97 5.24
N ALA A 116 -23.36 1.96 4.58
CA ALA A 116 -23.57 1.19 3.35
C ALA A 116 -22.65 1.66 2.21
N GLN A 117 -22.43 2.97 2.07
CA GLN A 117 -21.47 3.50 1.09
C GLN A 117 -20.03 3.11 1.40
N LEU A 118 -19.62 3.16 2.67
CA LEU A 118 -18.29 2.67 3.08
C LEU A 118 -18.12 1.20 2.74
N ARG A 119 -19.10 0.36 3.08
CA ARG A 119 -19.11 -1.07 2.71
C ARG A 119 -19.06 -1.27 1.21
N LYS A 120 -19.67 -0.41 0.40
CA LYS A 120 -19.65 -0.59 -1.05
C LYS A 120 -18.33 -0.17 -1.69
N TYR A 121 -17.76 0.95 -1.25
CA TYR A 121 -16.70 1.63 -2.01
C TYR A 121 -15.33 1.62 -1.33
N LYS A 122 -15.28 1.58 0.01
CA LYS A 122 -14.03 1.72 0.77
C LYS A 122 -13.61 0.44 1.49
N PHE A 123 -14.57 -0.18 2.19
CA PHE A 123 -14.36 -1.38 3.00
C PHE A 123 -15.38 -2.49 2.67
N PRO A 124 -15.34 -3.08 1.47
CA PRO A 124 -16.20 -4.21 1.12
C PRO A 124 -16.13 -5.37 2.10
N GLU A 125 -17.29 -5.91 2.47
CA GLU A 125 -17.42 -7.03 3.41
C GLU A 125 -16.63 -8.28 2.96
N LYS A 126 -16.40 -8.43 1.65
CA LYS A 126 -15.54 -9.48 1.10
C LYS A 126 -14.06 -9.33 1.49
N TYR A 127 -13.61 -8.15 1.90
CA TYR A 127 -12.22 -7.81 2.21
C TYR A 127 -12.02 -7.25 3.62
N TYR A 128 -13.09 -6.79 4.26
CA TYR A 128 -13.07 -6.20 5.59
C TYR A 128 -14.22 -6.73 6.44
N ASP A 129 -13.94 -6.91 7.71
CA ASP A 129 -14.94 -7.10 8.75
C ASP A 129 -15.18 -5.75 9.44
N ILE A 130 -16.43 -5.26 9.45
CA ILE A 130 -16.77 -3.98 10.09
C ILE A 130 -17.51 -4.25 11.39
N LYS A 131 -16.85 -3.96 12.51
CA LYS A 131 -17.36 -4.15 13.88
C LYS A 131 -16.91 -3.01 14.77
N ASP A 132 -17.76 -2.61 15.71
CA ASP A 132 -17.43 -1.59 16.73
C ASP A 132 -16.80 -0.31 16.15
N HIS A 133 -17.40 0.21 15.07
CA HIS A 133 -16.90 1.39 14.34
C HIS A 133 -15.48 1.25 13.78
N LYS A 134 -14.99 0.04 13.58
CA LYS A 134 -13.69 -0.25 12.98
C LYS A 134 -13.87 -1.11 11.73
N ALA A 135 -13.11 -0.81 10.69
CA ALA A 135 -12.91 -1.71 9.56
C ALA A 135 -11.62 -2.51 9.77
N ILE A 136 -11.76 -3.82 9.92
CA ILE A 136 -10.67 -4.77 10.16
C ILE A 136 -10.41 -5.50 8.85
N PRO A 137 -9.19 -5.44 8.28
CA PRO A 137 -8.89 -6.14 7.04
C PRO A 137 -8.83 -7.65 7.26
N ILE A 138 -9.46 -8.42 6.37
CA ILE A 138 -9.45 -9.90 6.39
C ILE A 138 -8.86 -10.51 5.10
N MET A 139 -8.60 -9.67 4.10
CA MET A 139 -7.99 -10.04 2.83
C MET A 139 -6.92 -9.04 2.44
N GLY A 140 -5.84 -9.53 1.82
CA GLY A 140 -4.73 -8.69 1.40
C GLY A 140 -3.78 -9.41 0.46
N ARG A 141 -2.61 -8.80 0.26
CA ARG A 141 -1.49 -9.38 -0.50
C ARG A 141 -0.21 -9.20 0.29
N TYR A 142 0.58 -10.25 0.37
CA TYR A 142 1.90 -10.18 0.98
C TYR A 142 2.86 -9.38 0.11
N ALA A 143 3.84 -8.75 0.75
CA ALA A 143 4.83 -7.91 0.09
C ALA A 143 5.60 -8.68 -1.00
N GLU A 144 5.93 -9.95 -0.79
CA GLU A 144 6.64 -10.77 -1.79
C GLU A 144 5.81 -10.95 -3.07
N ASP A 145 4.50 -11.11 -2.94
CA ASP A 145 3.61 -11.30 -4.08
C ASP A 145 3.37 -9.98 -4.81
N LEU A 146 3.25 -8.86 -4.08
CA LEU A 146 3.19 -7.52 -4.67
C LEU A 146 4.42 -7.23 -5.54
N VAL A 147 5.61 -7.62 -5.09
CA VAL A 147 6.85 -7.44 -5.87
C VAL A 147 6.84 -8.27 -7.15
N LYS A 148 6.36 -9.52 -7.11
CA LYS A 148 6.22 -10.36 -8.31
C LYS A 148 5.23 -9.75 -9.30
N ILE A 149 4.06 -9.37 -8.81
CA ILE A 149 2.99 -8.76 -9.62
C ILE A 149 3.49 -7.46 -10.26
N TRP A 150 4.16 -6.61 -9.48
CA TRP A 150 4.73 -5.36 -9.99
C TRP A 150 5.73 -5.61 -11.13
N LYS A 151 6.61 -6.62 -10.98
CA LYS A 151 7.56 -7.00 -12.04
C LYS A 151 6.84 -7.45 -13.32
N GLU A 152 5.82 -8.30 -13.20
CA GLU A 152 5.03 -8.75 -14.36
C GLU A 152 4.34 -7.58 -15.08
N ILE A 153 3.73 -6.65 -14.33
CA ILE A 153 3.07 -5.47 -14.91
C ILE A 153 4.11 -4.55 -15.56
N TYR A 154 5.23 -4.31 -14.89
CA TYR A 154 6.29 -3.45 -15.40
C TYR A 154 6.91 -4.01 -16.69
N GLU A 155 7.09 -5.34 -16.78
CA GLU A 155 7.58 -6.00 -17.99
C GLU A 155 6.59 -5.91 -19.16
N LYS A 156 5.29 -6.16 -18.91
CA LYS A 156 4.25 -6.03 -19.95
C LYS A 156 4.15 -4.62 -20.55
N ASN A 157 4.40 -3.58 -19.74
CA ASN A 157 4.31 -2.20 -20.20
C ASN A 157 5.57 -1.70 -20.95
N LYS A 158 6.59 -2.55 -21.13
CA LYS A 158 7.78 -2.23 -21.95
C LYS A 158 7.60 -2.57 -23.43
N GLU A 159 6.59 -3.36 -23.78
CA GLU A 159 6.21 -3.73 -25.15
C GLU A 159 5.27 -2.68 -25.78
#